data_AF-A0A4U1FD81-F1
#
_entry.id   AF-A0A4U1FD81-F1
#
_cell.length_a   1.000
_cell.length_b   1.000
_cell.length_c   1.000
_cell.angle_alpha   90.00
_cell.angle_beta   90.00
_cell.angle_gamma   90.00
#
_symmetry.space_group_name_H-M   'P 1'
#
loop_
_entity.id
_entity.type
_entity.pdbx_description
1 polymer ?
#
loop_
_entity_poly.entity_id
_entity_poly.type
_entity_poly.pdbx_seq_one_letter_code
_entity_poly.pdbx_strand_id
1 'polypeptide(L)'
;CDKDLLIDILTQRCNAQRLVIAEAYLSTFGREIPEKPQNWYHYPFQPLITKASDFTKHQKQFFCPKCVAQNVGKRHIKCACDPTSPFSEIVQLHKDLVSDLKEKLSNHFKEVMVGLMYPPPSYDAHELWHAMKGAGTDENCLIDILASRTNGEIFQMREAYYLQYSRDLQEDIYSETSGHFRDTLVNLVQGTREEGYTDPATAAQDAMVMGQPWGNRGTLGTPAWGRGATWRPVMFQVLWEACQKRTGEHKTLLQMILCNKSYQQLWLVFQEFQTISGQDIVDAINGCYDGSFQELLVAIVLCVRDKPGYFAYRLYSAIHDFGFHNKTVIRILIARSEIDLMTIRQRYKERYGKSLFHDIKHFASGHYEKALLAICAGDADDY
;
A
#
# COMPACT_ATOMS: atom_id res chain seq x y z
N CYS A 1 -12.93 27.36 15.78
CA CYS A 1 -12.42 26.78 14.52
C CYS A 1 -13.59 26.73 13.56
N ASP A 2 -13.54 27.52 12.49
CA ASP A 2 -14.53 27.42 11.41
C ASP A 2 -14.23 26.14 10.62
N LYS A 3 -15.06 25.12 10.82
CA LYS A 3 -14.83 23.79 10.27
C LYS A 3 -15.24 23.69 8.80
N ASP A 4 -16.25 24.45 8.38
CA ASP A 4 -16.70 24.46 6.99
C ASP A 4 -15.64 25.12 6.10
N LEU A 5 -15.08 26.25 6.53
CA LEU A 5 -13.94 26.87 5.83
C LEU A 5 -12.72 25.94 5.76
N LEU A 6 -12.43 25.20 6.83
CA LEU A 6 -11.31 24.25 6.84
C LEU A 6 -11.52 23.11 5.84
N ILE A 7 -12.74 22.57 5.76
CA ILE A 7 -13.12 21.54 4.78
C ILE A 7 -12.89 22.09 3.37
N ASP A 8 -13.40 23.27 3.05
CA ASP A 8 -13.26 23.88 1.73
C ASP A 8 -11.80 24.08 1.33
N ILE A 9 -10.97 24.59 2.24
CA ILE A 9 -9.55 24.81 1.97
C ILE A 9 -8.81 23.49 1.75
N LEU A 10 -8.97 22.51 2.63
CA LEU A 10 -8.15 21.30 2.57
C LEU A 10 -8.62 20.34 1.47
N THR A 11 -9.92 20.17 1.27
CA THR A 11 -10.42 19.18 0.29
C THR A 11 -10.29 19.65 -1.16
N GLN A 12 -10.29 20.97 -1.41
CA GLN A 12 -10.14 21.54 -2.77
C GLN A 12 -8.68 21.81 -3.17
N ARG A 13 -7.70 21.35 -2.41
CA ARG A 13 -6.27 21.57 -2.68
C ARG A 13 -5.58 20.23 -2.80
N CYS A 14 -4.68 20.08 -3.77
CA CYS A 14 -3.87 18.87 -3.87
C CYS A 14 -2.81 18.82 -2.76
N ASN A 15 -2.20 17.66 -2.54
CA ASN A 15 -1.15 17.46 -1.54
C ASN A 15 -0.03 18.51 -1.66
N ALA A 16 0.42 18.81 -2.88
CA ALA A 16 1.46 19.82 -3.12
C ALA A 16 1.02 21.23 -2.65
N GLN A 17 -0.23 21.61 -2.90
CA GLN A 17 -0.78 22.89 -2.45
C GLN A 17 -0.96 22.93 -0.93
N ARG A 18 -1.38 21.82 -0.30
CA ARG A 18 -1.49 21.72 1.16
C ARG A 18 -0.13 21.87 1.85
N LEU A 19 0.95 21.37 1.23
CA LEU A 19 2.31 21.58 1.73
C LEU A 19 2.73 23.05 1.66
N VAL A 20 2.42 23.74 0.55
CA VAL A 20 2.68 25.18 0.45
C VAL A 20 1.87 25.97 1.49
N ILE A 21 0.62 25.57 1.76
CA ILE A 21 -0.19 26.17 2.82
C ILE A 21 0.47 25.95 4.19
N ALA A 22 0.99 24.76 4.47
CA ALA A 22 1.69 24.48 5.73
C ALA A 22 2.95 25.33 5.91
N GLU A 23 3.74 25.50 4.85
CA GLU A 23 4.93 26.36 4.86
C GLU A 23 4.56 27.84 5.09
N ALA A 24 3.56 28.36 4.37
CA ALA A 24 3.08 29.72 4.57
C ALA A 24 2.49 29.93 5.97
N TYR A 25 1.85 28.91 6.54
CA TYR A 25 1.37 28.96 7.92
C TYR A 25 2.53 29.08 8.90
N LEU A 26 3.59 28.28 8.73
CA LEU A 26 4.79 28.35 9.57
C LEU A 26 5.47 29.71 9.48
N SER A 27 5.62 30.28 8.27
CA SER A 27 6.27 31.58 8.11
C SER A 27 5.50 32.72 8.79
N THR A 28 4.20 32.57 8.93
CA THR A 28 3.30 33.63 9.42
C THR A 28 2.98 33.48 10.91
N PHE A 29 2.81 32.25 11.38
CA PHE A 29 2.28 31.93 12.71
C PHE A 29 3.14 30.93 13.51
N GLY A 30 4.23 30.42 12.92
CA GLY A 30 5.13 29.46 13.57
C GLY A 30 5.75 30.02 14.84
N ARG A 31 5.94 29.15 15.83
CA ARG A 31 6.71 29.52 17.04
C ARG A 31 8.20 29.61 16.65
N GLU A 32 8.97 30.52 17.26
CA GLU A 32 10.38 30.72 16.89
C GLU A 32 11.16 29.39 16.83
N ILE A 33 11.77 29.11 15.68
CA ILE A 33 12.69 27.99 15.48
C ILE A 33 14.03 28.36 16.12
N PRO A 34 14.64 27.53 16.98
CA PRO A 34 16.01 27.74 17.44
C PRO A 34 16.97 27.64 16.23
N GLU A 35 17.60 28.76 15.88
CA GLU A 35 18.69 28.94 14.90
C GLU A 35 18.45 28.42 13.46
N LYS A 36 18.18 29.36 12.54
CA LYS A 36 18.21 29.12 11.09
C LYS A 36 19.67 29.06 10.59
N PRO A 37 20.10 28.05 9.81
CA PRO A 37 21.41 28.08 9.17
C PRO A 37 21.51 29.23 8.14
N GLN A 38 22.65 29.93 8.12
CA GLN A 38 22.89 31.23 7.46
C GLN A 38 22.67 31.32 5.92
N ASN A 39 22.30 30.24 5.24
CA ASN A 39 22.22 30.20 3.76
C ASN A 39 20.78 30.29 3.20
N TRP A 40 19.85 30.90 3.95
CA TRP A 40 18.42 30.97 3.65
C TRP A 40 18.03 31.80 2.40
N TYR A 41 18.88 32.73 1.93
CA TYR A 41 18.49 33.73 0.92
C TYR A 41 18.89 33.42 -0.54
N HIS A 42 19.33 32.21 -0.88
CA HIS A 42 19.86 31.90 -2.22
C HIS A 42 19.13 30.83 -3.04
N TYR A 43 17.92 30.41 -2.66
CA TYR A 43 17.14 29.47 -3.47
C TYR A 43 15.86 30.09 -4.06
N PRO A 44 15.85 30.46 -5.35
CA PRO A 44 14.62 30.82 -6.05
C PRO A 44 13.87 29.52 -6.44
N PHE A 45 12.85 29.16 -5.65
CA PHE A 45 12.03 27.96 -5.86
C PHE A 45 10.89 28.22 -6.85
N GLN A 46 11.25 28.23 -8.14
CA GLN A 46 10.31 28.05 -9.25
C GLN A 46 10.47 26.73 -10.04
N PRO A 47 11.48 25.85 -9.84
CA PRO A 47 11.57 24.58 -10.58
C PRO A 47 11.23 23.30 -9.79
N LEU A 48 10.66 23.34 -8.58
CA LEU A 48 10.31 22.10 -7.85
C LEU A 48 9.14 21.33 -8.49
N ILE A 49 8.18 22.04 -9.09
CA ILE A 49 7.06 21.41 -9.82
C ILE A 49 7.59 20.74 -11.10
N THR A 50 8.56 21.34 -11.79
CA THR A 50 9.16 20.79 -13.01
C THR A 50 10.08 19.61 -12.74
N LYS A 51 10.84 19.63 -11.63
CA LYS A 51 11.69 18.50 -11.26
C LYS A 51 10.92 17.31 -10.71
N ALA A 52 9.79 17.49 -10.03
CA ALA A 52 8.93 16.37 -9.64
C ALA A 52 8.39 15.60 -10.87
N SER A 53 8.06 16.30 -11.96
CA SER A 53 7.68 15.69 -13.24
C SER A 53 8.86 15.08 -14.02
N ASP A 54 10.08 15.57 -13.84
CA ASP A 54 11.29 14.98 -14.43
C ASP A 54 11.86 13.81 -13.58
N PHE A 55 11.58 13.77 -12.27
CA PHE A 55 11.97 12.69 -11.35
C PHE A 55 11.33 11.35 -11.70
N THR A 56 10.12 11.37 -12.28
CA THR A 56 9.44 10.18 -12.82
C THR A 56 10.05 9.68 -14.13
N LYS A 57 10.88 10.47 -14.83
CA LYS A 57 11.40 10.14 -16.17
C LYS A 57 12.79 9.50 -16.17
N HIS A 58 13.58 9.66 -15.10
CA HIS A 58 14.94 9.13 -15.00
C HIS A 58 15.08 8.21 -13.77
N GLN A 59 14.30 7.13 -13.73
CA GLN A 59 14.56 6.01 -12.83
C GLN A 59 15.83 5.26 -13.28
N LYS A 60 16.95 5.52 -12.61
CA LYS A 60 18.07 4.59 -12.39
C LYS A 60 19.08 5.29 -11.48
N GLN A 61 19.31 4.71 -10.30
CA GLN A 61 20.23 5.13 -9.22
C GLN A 61 19.60 5.94 -8.09
N PHE A 62 18.88 5.27 -7.20
CA PHE A 62 19.08 5.48 -5.77
C PHE A 62 19.01 4.11 -5.08
N PHE A 63 20.17 3.62 -4.65
CA PHE A 63 20.33 2.29 -4.06
C PHE A 63 20.26 2.36 -2.53
N CYS A 64 19.38 1.55 -1.93
CA CYS A 64 19.48 1.02 -0.55
C CYS A 64 20.53 -0.12 -0.56
N PRO A 65 21.14 -0.65 0.55
CA PRO A 65 20.46 -0.96 1.82
C PRO A 65 21.25 -0.77 3.14
N LYS A 66 22.50 -0.28 3.16
CA LYS A 66 23.26 0.13 4.39
C LYS A 66 24.57 0.88 4.09
N CYS A 67 24.65 1.59 2.96
CA CYS A 67 25.88 1.81 2.17
C CYS A 67 26.31 0.49 1.49
N VAL A 68 26.54 0.53 0.18
CA VAL A 68 27.21 -0.54 -0.57
C VAL A 68 28.59 -0.75 0.06
N ALA A 69 28.75 -1.82 0.84
CA ALA A 69 30.05 -2.23 1.32
C ALA A 69 30.95 -2.48 0.09
N GLN A 70 32.03 -1.70 0.00
CA GLN A 70 33.16 -1.86 -0.91
C GLN A 70 32.85 -1.70 -2.41
N ASN A 71 32.95 -0.46 -2.93
CA ASN A 71 33.73 -0.10 -4.13
C ASN A 71 33.52 1.40 -4.42
N VAL A 72 34.43 2.27 -3.98
CA VAL A 72 35.70 2.68 -4.61
C VAL A 72 35.48 3.72 -5.71
N GLY A 73 35.65 4.99 -5.31
CA GLY A 73 36.15 6.07 -6.17
C GLY A 73 35.14 6.71 -7.12
N LYS A 74 34.37 7.69 -6.63
CA LYS A 74 34.30 9.09 -7.13
C LYS A 74 33.01 9.81 -6.66
N ARG A 75 33.23 10.89 -5.90
CA ARG A 75 32.43 12.13 -5.69
C ARG A 75 30.92 12.00 -5.36
N HIS A 76 30.63 12.23 -4.08
CA HIS A 76 29.42 12.81 -3.47
C HIS A 76 28.06 12.40 -4.05
N ILE A 77 27.56 11.25 -3.60
CA ILE A 77 26.13 10.93 -3.66
C ILE A 77 25.63 10.97 -2.21
N LYS A 78 24.75 11.93 -1.91
CA LYS A 78 24.22 12.17 -0.57
C LYS A 78 23.21 11.09 -0.19
N CYS A 79 23.39 10.50 1.00
CA CYS A 79 22.51 9.50 1.60
C CYS A 79 21.17 10.13 2.03
N ALA A 80 20.08 9.35 2.06
CA ALA A 80 18.79 9.75 2.65
C ALA A 80 18.86 10.07 4.17
N CYS A 81 19.97 9.69 4.81
CA CYS A 81 20.33 10.04 6.18
C CYS A 81 20.99 11.42 6.31
N ASP A 82 21.11 12.19 5.22
CA ASP A 82 21.61 13.56 5.21
C ASP A 82 20.51 14.51 5.73
N PRO A 83 20.71 15.23 6.86
CA PRO A 83 19.77 16.23 7.37
C PRO A 83 19.55 17.41 6.41
N THR A 84 20.35 17.51 5.33
CA THR A 84 20.17 18.47 4.22
C THR A 84 19.35 17.93 3.05
N SER A 85 18.67 16.78 3.22
CA SER A 85 17.71 16.25 2.24
C SER A 85 16.47 17.15 2.14
N PRO A 86 15.93 17.42 0.94
CA PRO A 86 14.66 18.15 0.79
C PRO A 86 13.49 17.51 1.57
N PHE A 87 13.58 16.20 1.84
CA PHE A 87 12.54 15.47 2.56
C PHE A 87 12.57 15.72 4.08
N SER A 88 13.75 15.90 4.71
CA SER A 88 13.85 16.23 6.14
C SER A 88 13.33 17.63 6.45
N GLU A 89 13.45 18.56 5.51
CA GLU A 89 12.93 19.92 5.61
C GLU A 89 11.39 19.95 5.52
N ILE A 90 10.78 19.19 4.60
CA ILE A 90 9.31 19.03 4.50
C ILE A 90 8.74 18.47 5.81
N VAL A 91 9.39 17.50 6.44
CA VAL A 91 8.94 16.90 7.72
C VAL A 91 8.95 17.94 8.86
N GLN A 92 9.90 18.88 8.85
CA GLN A 92 10.01 19.91 9.89
C GLN A 92 9.02 21.08 9.66
N LEU A 93 8.83 21.50 8.39
CA LEU A 93 7.85 22.52 7.97
C LEU A 93 6.41 22.15 8.33
N HIS A 94 6.13 20.85 8.43
CA HIS A 94 4.80 20.29 8.63
C HIS A 94 4.29 20.31 10.08
N LYS A 95 5.18 20.49 11.06
CA LYS A 95 4.88 20.17 12.47
C LYS A 95 3.92 21.15 13.13
N ASP A 96 4.00 22.45 12.83
CA ASP A 96 3.23 23.48 13.55
C ASP A 96 1.75 23.47 13.16
N LEU A 97 1.42 23.52 11.87
CA LEU A 97 0.03 23.46 11.41
C LEU A 97 -0.63 22.13 11.81
N VAL A 98 0.07 21.00 11.64
CA VAL A 98 -0.47 19.69 12.03
C VAL A 98 -0.67 19.59 13.55
N SER A 99 0.24 20.14 14.37
CA SER A 99 0.06 20.19 15.82
C SER A 99 -1.18 20.99 16.19
N ASP A 100 -1.34 22.19 15.63
CA ASP A 100 -2.50 23.04 15.87
C ASP A 100 -3.81 22.35 15.47
N LEU A 101 -3.84 21.67 14.32
CA LEU A 101 -5.00 20.89 13.89
C LEU A 101 -5.28 19.73 14.87
N LYS A 102 -4.24 19.04 15.36
CA LYS A 102 -4.38 17.94 16.32
C LYS A 102 -4.92 18.42 17.67
N GLU A 103 -4.53 19.60 18.12
CA GLU A 103 -4.97 20.21 19.38
C GLU A 103 -6.40 20.79 19.28
N LYS A 104 -6.73 21.44 18.16
CA LYS A 104 -7.98 22.19 17.98
C LYS A 104 -9.14 21.33 17.46
N LEU A 105 -8.86 20.19 16.83
CA LEU A 105 -9.87 19.29 16.28
C LEU A 105 -10.02 18.02 17.14
N SER A 106 -11.14 17.33 17.00
CA SER A 106 -11.43 16.10 17.73
C SER A 106 -12.04 15.02 16.84
N ASN A 107 -12.02 13.79 17.34
CA ASN A 107 -12.66 12.60 16.76
C ASN A 107 -12.24 12.34 15.30
N HIS A 108 -13.07 11.63 14.53
CA HIS A 108 -12.81 11.28 13.14
C HIS A 108 -12.68 12.49 12.20
N PHE A 109 -13.28 13.64 12.55
CA PHE A 109 -13.05 14.88 11.80
C PHE A 109 -11.58 15.34 11.87
N LYS A 110 -10.94 15.24 13.04
CA LYS A 110 -9.50 15.49 13.18
C LYS A 110 -8.70 14.54 12.30
N GLU A 111 -9.02 13.25 12.32
CA GLU A 111 -8.29 12.24 11.55
C GLU A 111 -8.31 12.56 10.05
N VAL A 112 -9.46 12.99 9.51
CA VAL A 112 -9.55 13.40 8.10
C VAL A 112 -8.70 14.63 7.81
N MET A 113 -8.91 15.73 8.56
CA MET A 113 -8.23 17.00 8.28
C MET A 113 -6.71 16.90 8.47
N VAL A 114 -6.28 16.17 9.50
CA VAL A 114 -4.85 15.93 9.76
C VAL A 114 -4.27 15.01 8.69
N GLY A 115 -4.94 13.92 8.33
CA GLY A 115 -4.44 12.98 7.34
C GLY A 115 -4.26 13.61 5.95
N LEU A 116 -5.16 14.51 5.54
CA LEU A 116 -5.04 15.27 4.27
C LEU A 116 -3.76 16.13 4.19
N MET A 117 -3.18 16.50 5.33
CA MET A 117 -1.95 17.28 5.34
C MET A 117 -0.72 16.42 5.02
N TYR A 118 -0.73 15.13 5.36
CA TYR A 118 0.44 14.28 5.16
C TYR A 118 0.74 14.09 3.67
N PRO A 119 2.02 14.24 3.23
CA PRO A 119 2.45 13.70 1.95
C PRO A 119 2.11 12.21 1.84
N PRO A 120 1.79 11.65 0.66
CA PRO A 120 1.34 10.26 0.56
C PRO A 120 2.27 9.22 1.21
N PRO A 121 3.60 9.23 1.00
CA PRO A 121 4.50 8.28 1.68
C PRO A 121 4.52 8.47 3.20
N SER A 122 4.37 9.70 3.64
CA SER A 122 4.31 10.09 5.05
C SER A 122 2.99 9.66 5.71
N TYR A 123 1.88 9.67 4.97
CA TYR A 123 0.58 9.20 5.44
C TYR A 123 0.59 7.68 5.61
N ASP A 124 1.11 6.94 4.61
CA ASP A 124 1.25 5.48 4.72
C ASP A 124 2.15 5.09 5.90
N ALA A 125 3.28 5.77 6.09
CA ALA A 125 4.15 5.56 7.24
C ALA A 125 3.43 5.82 8.57
N HIS A 126 2.61 6.88 8.63
CA HIS A 126 1.81 7.22 9.80
C HIS A 126 0.80 6.12 10.14
N GLU A 127 0.05 5.66 9.14
CA GLU A 127 -0.95 4.59 9.29
C GLU A 127 -0.32 3.27 9.73
N LEU A 128 0.84 2.88 9.15
CA LEU A 128 1.55 1.66 9.54
C LEU A 128 2.09 1.74 10.97
N TRP A 129 2.65 2.88 11.38
CA TRP A 129 3.15 3.04 12.75
C TRP A 129 2.01 2.95 13.76
N HIS A 130 0.87 3.60 13.46
CA HIS A 130 -0.31 3.54 14.32
C HIS A 130 -1.00 2.18 14.33
N ALA A 131 -0.91 1.41 13.24
CA ALA A 131 -1.39 0.03 13.18
C ALA A 131 -0.58 -0.93 14.04
N MET A 132 0.70 -0.62 14.28
CA MET A 132 1.64 -1.45 15.03
C MET A 132 1.92 -0.93 16.43
N LYS A 133 1.46 0.28 16.76
CA LYS A 133 1.69 0.85 18.09
C LYS A 133 0.68 0.33 19.11
N GLY A 134 1.22 -0.23 20.18
CA GLY A 134 0.46 -0.52 21.41
C GLY A 134 0.17 -2.00 21.56
N ALA A 135 -0.91 -2.34 22.25
CA ALA A 135 -1.31 -3.74 22.40
C ALA A 135 -2.16 -4.18 21.19
N GLY A 136 -1.69 -5.21 20.50
CA GLY A 136 -2.33 -5.73 19.28
C GLY A 136 -1.87 -5.01 18.02
N THR A 137 -2.34 -5.50 16.88
CA THR A 137 -1.98 -5.00 15.56
C THR A 137 -3.24 -4.78 14.74
N ASP A 138 -3.29 -3.73 13.92
CA ASP A 138 -4.33 -3.55 12.91
C ASP A 138 -3.87 -4.22 11.60
N GLU A 139 -4.10 -5.53 11.49
CA GLU A 139 -3.67 -6.32 10.32
C GLU A 139 -4.32 -5.81 9.04
N ASN A 140 -5.55 -5.31 9.11
CA ASN A 140 -6.28 -4.75 7.98
C ASN A 140 -5.57 -3.53 7.37
N CYS A 141 -4.98 -2.69 8.22
CA CYS A 141 -4.13 -1.57 7.78
C CYS A 141 -2.87 -2.08 7.06
N LEU A 142 -2.16 -3.03 7.67
CA LEU A 142 -0.95 -3.60 7.08
C LEU A 142 -1.22 -4.22 5.70
N ILE A 143 -2.33 -4.97 5.59
CA ILE A 143 -2.77 -5.62 4.35
C ILE A 143 -3.09 -4.58 3.27
N ASP A 144 -3.94 -3.59 3.59
CA ASP A 144 -4.34 -2.57 2.62
C ASP A 144 -3.16 -1.82 2.03
N ILE A 145 -2.19 -1.50 2.88
CA ILE A 145 -1.00 -0.76 2.47
C ILE A 145 -0.07 -1.68 1.69
N LEU A 146 0.50 -2.71 2.32
CA LEU A 146 1.60 -3.46 1.72
C LEU A 146 1.21 -4.30 0.50
N ALA A 147 -0.06 -4.72 0.37
CA ALA A 147 -0.50 -5.47 -0.81
C ALA A 147 -0.66 -4.61 -2.07
N SER A 148 -0.85 -3.29 -1.93
CA SER A 148 -1.29 -2.42 -3.03
C SER A 148 -0.24 -1.38 -3.49
N ARG A 149 0.77 -1.09 -2.68
CA ARG A 149 1.83 -0.12 -3.03
C ARG A 149 2.85 -0.72 -3.99
N THR A 150 3.33 0.10 -4.90
CA THR A 150 4.42 -0.20 -5.85
C THR A 150 5.78 -0.17 -5.16
N ASN A 151 6.81 -0.71 -5.81
CA ASN A 151 8.18 -0.67 -5.25
C ASN A 151 8.65 0.76 -4.93
N GLY A 152 8.34 1.71 -5.81
CA GLY A 152 8.67 3.13 -5.60
C GLY A 152 7.95 3.74 -4.39
N GLU A 153 6.65 3.46 -4.23
CA GLU A 153 5.88 3.89 -3.07
C GLU A 153 6.38 3.24 -1.78
N ILE A 154 6.70 1.93 -1.79
CA ILE A 154 7.25 1.22 -0.65
C ILE A 154 8.60 1.82 -0.22
N PHE A 155 9.48 2.12 -1.17
CA PHE A 155 10.77 2.75 -0.88
C PHE A 155 10.60 4.11 -0.19
N GLN A 156 9.78 5.00 -0.76
CA GLN A 156 9.51 6.33 -0.19
C GLN A 156 8.83 6.24 1.18
N MET A 157 7.92 5.28 1.37
CA MET A 157 7.22 5.06 2.63
C MET A 157 8.18 4.60 3.73
N ARG A 158 9.15 3.72 3.42
CA ARG A 158 10.18 3.30 4.39
C ARG A 158 11.08 4.45 4.81
N GLU A 159 11.47 5.30 3.87
CA GLU A 159 12.24 6.51 4.17
C GLU A 159 11.44 7.46 5.07
N ALA A 160 10.16 7.71 4.74
CA ALA A 160 9.27 8.54 5.55
C ALA A 160 9.07 7.97 6.97
N TYR A 161 8.91 6.65 7.10
CA TYR A 161 8.78 5.96 8.38
C TYR A 161 10.01 6.18 9.27
N TYR A 162 11.20 5.97 8.71
CA TYR A 162 12.44 6.21 9.44
C TYR A 162 12.60 7.67 9.86
N LEU A 163 12.30 8.63 8.98
CA LEU A 163 12.43 10.06 9.28
C LEU A 163 11.42 10.54 10.34
N GLN A 164 10.19 10.00 10.35
CA GLN A 164 9.16 10.42 11.30
C GLN A 164 9.32 9.77 12.68
N TYR A 165 9.72 8.49 12.71
CA TYR A 165 9.66 7.68 13.93
C TYR A 165 11.04 7.24 14.43
N SER A 166 12.11 7.44 13.65
CA SER A 166 13.46 6.93 13.96
C SER A 166 13.47 5.42 14.22
N ARG A 167 12.63 4.69 13.50
CA ARG A 167 12.46 3.23 13.56
C ARG A 167 12.55 2.64 12.16
N ASP A 168 12.92 1.37 12.08
CA ASP A 168 12.90 0.64 10.81
C ASP A 168 11.55 -0.06 10.64
N LEU A 169 10.88 0.20 9.51
CA LEU A 169 9.55 -0.34 9.24
C LEU A 169 9.55 -1.87 9.15
N GLN A 170 10.60 -2.46 8.58
CA GLN A 170 10.69 -3.91 8.40
C GLN A 170 10.90 -4.61 9.75
N GLU A 171 11.74 -4.05 10.62
CA GLU A 171 11.94 -4.54 11.99
C GLU A 171 10.65 -4.44 12.81
N ASP A 172 9.91 -3.33 12.69
CA ASP A 172 8.63 -3.16 13.39
C ASP A 172 7.58 -4.18 12.90
N ILE A 173 7.47 -4.41 11.58
CA ILE A 173 6.61 -5.47 11.05
C ILE A 173 7.02 -6.83 11.61
N TYR A 174 8.33 -7.10 11.68
CA TYR A 174 8.86 -8.37 12.17
C TYR A 174 8.54 -8.60 13.65
N SER A 175 8.60 -7.56 14.49
CA SER A 175 8.32 -7.67 15.93
C SER A 175 6.84 -7.75 16.26
N GLU A 176 5.98 -7.08 15.48
CA GLU A 176 4.54 -6.98 15.77
C GLU A 176 3.69 -8.09 15.13
N THR A 177 4.26 -8.86 14.20
CA THR A 177 3.53 -9.93 13.51
C THR A 177 4.26 -11.28 13.62
N SER A 178 3.57 -12.38 13.28
CA SER A 178 4.17 -13.72 13.34
C SER A 178 3.75 -14.63 12.19
N GLY A 179 4.44 -15.77 12.07
CA GLY A 179 4.16 -16.82 11.09
C GLY A 179 4.21 -16.35 9.64
N HIS A 180 3.45 -17.04 8.78
CA HIS A 180 3.42 -16.72 7.35
C HIS A 180 2.83 -15.33 7.05
N PHE A 181 1.98 -14.79 7.93
CA PHE A 181 1.50 -13.43 7.77
C PHE A 181 2.66 -12.43 7.79
N ARG A 182 3.49 -12.48 8.85
CA ARG A 182 4.73 -11.69 8.95
C ARG A 182 5.64 -11.87 7.74
N ASP A 183 5.95 -13.12 7.41
CA ASP A 183 6.92 -13.41 6.36
C ASP A 183 6.47 -12.85 5.00
N THR A 184 5.15 -12.83 4.74
CA THR A 184 4.58 -12.18 3.55
C THR A 184 4.75 -10.66 3.58
N LEU A 185 4.41 -10.02 4.70
CA LEU A 185 4.53 -8.56 4.85
C LEU A 185 5.99 -8.11 4.73
N VAL A 186 6.93 -8.85 5.31
CA VAL A 186 8.37 -8.62 5.20
C VAL A 186 8.86 -8.78 3.75
N ASN A 187 8.29 -9.70 2.97
CA ASN A 187 8.59 -9.81 1.54
C ASN A 187 8.04 -8.62 0.74
N LEU A 188 6.83 -8.14 1.05
CA LEU A 188 6.24 -6.99 0.35
C LEU A 188 6.98 -5.68 0.68
N VAL A 189 7.32 -5.45 1.95
CA VAL A 189 7.97 -4.20 2.39
C VAL A 189 9.41 -4.06 1.89
N GLN A 190 10.03 -5.11 1.37
CA GLN A 190 11.32 -4.99 0.69
C GLN A 190 11.23 -4.11 -0.56
N GLY A 191 10.07 -4.07 -1.23
CA GLY A 191 9.88 -3.25 -2.43
C GLY A 191 10.73 -3.72 -3.61
N THR A 192 10.91 -5.05 -3.73
CA THR A 192 11.76 -5.70 -4.75
C THR A 192 10.96 -6.58 -5.71
N ARG A 193 9.66 -6.30 -5.90
CA ARG A 193 8.83 -7.04 -6.85
C ARG A 193 9.41 -6.89 -8.26
N GLU A 194 9.43 -7.96 -9.04
CA GLU A 194 9.84 -7.94 -10.44
C GLU A 194 9.01 -6.91 -11.23
N GLU A 195 9.68 -6.07 -12.03
CA GLU A 195 9.06 -5.10 -12.93
C GLU A 195 9.54 -5.41 -14.36
N GLY A 196 8.62 -5.60 -15.31
CA GLY A 196 8.97 -5.80 -16.72
C GLY A 196 8.29 -6.99 -17.39
N TYR A 197 9.06 -7.67 -18.24
CA TYR A 197 8.57 -8.61 -19.26
C TYR A 197 7.81 -9.81 -18.67
N THR A 198 6.75 -10.21 -19.37
CA THR A 198 5.94 -11.39 -19.10
C THR A 198 6.37 -12.58 -19.94
N ASP A 199 6.56 -13.73 -19.32
CA ASP A 199 6.85 -14.98 -20.02
C ASP A 199 5.73 -16.01 -19.81
N PRO A 200 4.94 -16.34 -20.86
CA PRO A 200 3.88 -17.35 -20.78
C PRO A 200 4.36 -18.73 -20.33
N ALA A 201 5.60 -19.14 -20.67
CA ALA A 201 6.12 -20.43 -20.26
C ALA A 201 6.38 -20.47 -18.74
N THR A 202 7.05 -19.43 -18.22
CA THR A 202 7.18 -19.23 -16.77
C THR A 202 5.83 -19.08 -16.09
N ALA A 203 4.82 -18.45 -16.73
CA ALA A 203 3.49 -18.29 -16.14
C ALA A 203 2.78 -19.62 -15.98
N ALA A 204 2.83 -20.47 -17.00
CA ALA A 204 2.31 -21.83 -16.93
C ALA A 204 3.07 -22.64 -15.86
N GLN A 205 4.39 -22.48 -15.74
CA GLN A 205 5.18 -23.15 -14.70
C GLN A 205 4.83 -22.66 -13.29
N ASP A 206 4.72 -21.36 -13.07
CA ASP A 206 4.33 -20.76 -11.79
C ASP A 206 2.90 -21.14 -11.43
N ALA A 207 1.97 -21.17 -12.39
CA ALA A 207 0.60 -21.66 -12.20
C ALA A 207 0.59 -23.15 -11.87
N MET A 208 1.44 -23.94 -12.54
CA MET A 208 1.67 -25.33 -12.18
C MET A 208 2.28 -25.45 -10.78
N VAL A 209 3.17 -24.57 -10.32
CA VAL A 209 3.74 -24.63 -8.96
C VAL A 209 2.69 -24.24 -7.92
N MET A 210 1.91 -23.17 -8.15
CA MET A 210 0.72 -22.85 -7.34
C MET A 210 -0.28 -24.01 -7.33
N GLY A 211 -0.35 -24.74 -8.44
CA GLY A 211 -1.14 -25.94 -8.65
C GLY A 211 -0.42 -27.27 -8.43
N GLN A 212 0.80 -27.30 -7.86
CA GLN A 212 1.55 -28.53 -7.53
C GLN A 212 1.87 -28.68 -6.03
N PRO A 213 1.82 -29.91 -5.49
CA PRO A 213 2.28 -30.21 -4.14
C PRO A 213 3.79 -30.46 -4.10
N TRP A 214 4.48 -29.85 -3.14
CA TRP A 214 5.89 -30.11 -2.85
C TRP A 214 6.02 -31.05 -1.66
N GLY A 215 6.72 -32.17 -1.87
CA GLY A 215 7.01 -33.15 -0.82
C GLY A 215 7.28 -34.56 -1.35
N ASN A 216 8.53 -34.84 -1.73
CA ASN A 216 9.22 -36.04 -1.24
C ASN A 216 10.75 -35.92 -1.42
N ARG A 217 11.47 -35.68 -0.32
CA ARG A 217 12.88 -36.08 -0.21
C ARG A 217 12.91 -37.56 0.13
N GLY A 218 13.12 -38.41 -0.89
CA GLY A 218 13.29 -39.85 -0.68
C GLY A 218 13.04 -40.65 -1.95
N THR A 219 14.12 -40.93 -2.69
CA THR A 219 14.30 -42.05 -3.64
C THR A 219 13.09 -42.47 -4.48
N LEU A 220 13.01 -41.98 -5.73
CA LEU A 220 12.43 -42.71 -6.86
C LEU A 220 13.19 -42.28 -8.12
N GLY A 221 13.66 -43.26 -8.88
CA GLY A 221 14.54 -43.08 -10.02
C GLY A 221 13.96 -42.14 -11.09
N THR A 222 14.86 -41.57 -11.89
CA THR A 222 14.53 -40.82 -13.10
C THR A 222 13.46 -41.53 -13.92
N PRO A 223 12.28 -40.92 -14.17
CA PRO A 223 11.39 -41.40 -15.20
C PRO A 223 11.96 -40.93 -16.54
N ALA A 224 12.17 -41.88 -17.45
CA ALA A 224 12.50 -41.59 -18.83
C ALA A 224 11.40 -40.71 -19.44
N TRP A 225 11.80 -39.58 -20.03
CA TRP A 225 10.95 -38.66 -20.76
C TRP A 225 10.39 -39.34 -22.02
N GLY A 226 9.25 -40.01 -21.87
CA GLY A 226 8.44 -40.55 -22.95
C GLY A 226 7.39 -39.52 -23.39
N ARG A 227 7.42 -39.16 -24.68
CA ARG A 227 6.45 -38.29 -25.34
C ARG A 227 5.03 -38.88 -25.24
N GLY A 228 4.08 -38.08 -24.78
CA GLY A 228 2.64 -38.26 -25.08
C GLY A 228 1.81 -38.93 -23.99
N ALA A 229 1.63 -38.28 -22.83
CA ALA A 229 0.56 -38.61 -21.91
C ALA A 229 -0.16 -37.33 -21.46
N THR A 230 -1.48 -37.32 -21.59
CA THR A 230 -2.39 -36.26 -21.16
C THR A 230 -2.46 -36.24 -19.63
N TRP A 231 -1.59 -35.45 -19.01
CA TRP A 231 -1.58 -35.21 -17.56
C TRP A 231 -2.70 -34.25 -17.17
N ARG A 232 -3.88 -34.77 -16.81
CA ARG A 232 -5.00 -33.95 -16.30
C ARG A 232 -5.66 -34.42 -14.99
N PRO A 233 -5.72 -35.70 -14.57
CA PRO A 233 -6.48 -36.04 -13.35
C PRO A 233 -5.67 -36.25 -12.06
N VAL A 234 -4.45 -36.81 -12.11
CA VAL A 234 -3.78 -37.31 -10.89
C VAL A 234 -3.00 -36.22 -10.14
N MET A 235 -2.57 -35.17 -10.83
CA MET A 235 -1.77 -34.08 -10.26
C MET A 235 -2.60 -33.12 -9.39
N PHE A 236 -3.90 -32.97 -9.69
CA PHE A 236 -4.83 -32.11 -8.97
C PHE A 236 -5.22 -32.69 -7.59
N GLN A 237 -5.26 -34.02 -7.45
CA GLN A 237 -5.60 -34.71 -6.21
C GLN A 237 -4.60 -34.47 -5.07
N VAL A 238 -3.34 -34.24 -5.38
CA VAL A 238 -2.26 -34.27 -4.38
C VAL A 238 -2.10 -32.92 -3.65
N LEU A 239 -2.51 -31.79 -4.25
CA LEU A 239 -2.50 -30.48 -3.59
C LEU A 239 -3.72 -30.26 -2.71
N TRP A 240 -4.87 -30.77 -3.15
CA TRP A 240 -6.04 -30.96 -2.30
C TRP A 240 -5.68 -31.79 -1.05
N GLU A 241 -4.93 -32.88 -1.20
CA GLU A 241 -4.40 -33.63 -0.07
C GLU A 241 -3.34 -32.88 0.75
N ALA A 242 -2.59 -31.93 0.19
CA ALA A 242 -1.58 -31.15 0.90
C ALA A 242 -2.18 -29.99 1.72
N CYS A 243 -3.23 -29.31 1.22
CA CYS A 243 -4.07 -28.43 2.05
C CYS A 243 -4.68 -29.23 3.22
N GLN A 244 -5.02 -30.51 3.00
CA GLN A 244 -5.44 -31.41 4.10
C GLN A 244 -4.28 -31.81 5.04
N LYS A 245 -3.04 -31.95 4.55
CA LYS A 245 -1.86 -32.41 5.31
C LYS A 245 -1.09 -31.32 6.08
N ARG A 246 -1.41 -30.02 5.90
CA ARG A 246 -0.90 -28.87 6.72
C ARG A 246 0.63 -28.73 6.83
N THR A 247 1.42 -29.11 5.83
CA THR A 247 2.91 -29.15 5.92
C THR A 247 3.64 -27.80 5.84
N GLY A 248 2.94 -26.69 5.61
CA GLY A 248 3.52 -25.32 5.58
C GLY A 248 4.34 -24.94 4.33
N GLU A 249 4.96 -25.90 3.63
CA GLU A 249 5.82 -25.63 2.45
C GLU A 249 5.07 -24.97 1.28
N HIS A 250 3.81 -25.34 1.08
CA HIS A 250 2.91 -24.73 0.09
C HIS A 250 2.69 -23.23 0.33
N LYS A 251 2.69 -22.78 1.60
CA LYS A 251 2.53 -21.36 1.96
C LYS A 251 3.73 -20.55 1.50
N THR A 252 4.94 -21.07 1.69
CA THR A 252 6.21 -20.40 1.31
C THR A 252 6.32 -20.20 -0.21
N LEU A 253 5.94 -21.20 -1.01
CA LEU A 253 5.96 -21.10 -2.47
C LEU A 253 4.93 -20.09 -2.98
N LEU A 254 3.71 -20.14 -2.43
CA LEU A 254 2.66 -19.19 -2.78
C LEU A 254 3.08 -17.75 -2.46
N GLN A 255 3.66 -17.53 -1.27
CA GLN A 255 4.27 -16.25 -0.89
C GLN A 255 5.36 -15.81 -1.87
N MET A 256 6.28 -16.72 -2.23
CA MET A 256 7.39 -16.40 -3.14
C MET A 256 6.88 -15.93 -4.50
N ILE A 257 5.86 -16.59 -5.06
CA ILE A 257 5.33 -16.20 -6.38
C ILE A 257 4.51 -14.89 -6.25
N LEU A 258 3.55 -14.83 -5.32
CA LEU A 258 2.64 -13.68 -5.17
C LEU A 258 3.36 -12.38 -4.76
N CYS A 259 4.44 -12.45 -3.98
CA CYS A 259 5.16 -11.25 -3.54
C CYS A 259 6.22 -10.79 -4.54
N ASN A 260 6.84 -11.69 -5.31
CA ASN A 260 7.99 -11.34 -6.15
C ASN A 260 7.65 -11.19 -7.63
N LYS A 261 6.68 -11.92 -8.20
CA LYS A 261 6.38 -11.82 -9.63
C LYS A 261 5.74 -10.48 -10.00
N SER A 262 6.01 -10.02 -11.22
CA SER A 262 5.40 -8.80 -11.75
C SER A 262 3.88 -8.94 -11.81
N TYR A 263 3.15 -7.83 -11.76
CA TYR A 263 1.69 -7.88 -11.83
C TYR A 263 1.21 -8.51 -13.13
N GLN A 264 1.88 -8.21 -14.24
CA GLN A 264 1.55 -8.78 -15.54
C GLN A 264 1.80 -10.29 -15.57
N GLN A 265 2.88 -10.76 -14.95
CA GLN A 265 3.18 -12.19 -14.83
C GLN A 265 2.13 -12.89 -13.97
N LEU A 266 1.79 -12.33 -12.81
CA LEU A 266 0.77 -12.88 -11.92
C LEU A 266 -0.60 -12.99 -12.57
N TRP A 267 -0.97 -12.01 -13.40
CA TRP A 267 -2.22 -12.08 -14.14
C TRP A 267 -2.27 -13.30 -15.06
N LEU A 268 -1.19 -13.59 -15.81
CA LEU A 268 -1.09 -14.81 -16.63
C LEU A 268 -1.12 -16.07 -15.77
N VAL A 269 -0.41 -16.07 -14.65
CA VAL A 269 -0.41 -17.19 -13.69
C VAL A 269 -1.82 -17.51 -13.21
N PHE A 270 -2.65 -16.50 -12.92
CA PHE A 270 -4.02 -16.73 -12.47
C PHE A 270 -4.92 -17.29 -13.58
N GLN A 271 -4.70 -16.89 -14.84
CA GLN A 271 -5.43 -17.44 -15.99
C GLN A 271 -5.06 -18.90 -16.24
N GLU A 272 -3.77 -19.22 -16.20
CA GLU A 272 -3.28 -20.59 -16.34
C GLU A 272 -3.75 -21.45 -15.17
N PHE A 273 -3.74 -20.91 -13.94
CA PHE A 273 -4.29 -21.60 -12.78
C PHE A 273 -5.75 -21.99 -13.01
N GLN A 274 -6.61 -21.04 -13.39
CA GLN A 274 -8.01 -21.30 -13.69
C GLN A 274 -8.19 -22.33 -14.82
N THR A 275 -7.34 -22.28 -15.85
CA THR A 275 -7.38 -23.20 -16.99
C THR A 275 -7.02 -24.63 -16.60
N ILE A 276 -6.06 -24.78 -15.68
CA ILE A 276 -5.57 -26.07 -15.19
C ILE A 276 -6.49 -26.65 -14.12
N SER A 277 -6.90 -25.83 -13.15
CA SER A 277 -7.64 -26.24 -11.96
C SER A 277 -9.16 -26.26 -12.15
N GLY A 278 -9.67 -25.44 -13.08
CA GLY A 278 -11.10 -25.15 -13.19
C GLY A 278 -11.65 -24.30 -12.03
N GLN A 279 -10.81 -23.83 -11.11
CA GLN A 279 -11.21 -23.03 -9.94
C GLN A 279 -10.59 -21.64 -9.95
N ASP A 280 -11.31 -20.66 -9.40
CA ASP A 280 -10.77 -19.32 -9.19
C ASP A 280 -9.72 -19.35 -8.08
N ILE A 281 -8.62 -18.63 -8.28
CA ILE A 281 -7.52 -18.60 -7.31
C ILE A 281 -7.95 -17.99 -5.97
N VAL A 282 -8.90 -17.04 -5.95
CA VAL A 282 -9.43 -16.47 -4.70
C VAL A 282 -10.24 -17.52 -3.95
N ASP A 283 -11.09 -18.28 -4.64
CA ASP A 283 -11.86 -19.37 -4.04
C ASP A 283 -10.95 -20.47 -3.50
N ALA A 284 -9.89 -20.82 -4.23
CA ALA A 284 -8.89 -21.78 -3.78
C ALA A 284 -8.14 -21.32 -2.52
N ILE A 285 -7.74 -20.04 -2.47
CA ILE A 285 -7.12 -19.44 -1.28
C ILE A 285 -8.09 -19.47 -0.08
N ASN A 286 -9.34 -19.07 -0.30
CA ASN A 286 -10.39 -19.07 0.74
C ASN A 286 -10.72 -20.48 1.26
N GLY A 287 -10.59 -21.51 0.42
CA GLY A 287 -10.82 -22.90 0.81
C GLY A 287 -9.64 -23.53 1.57
N CYS A 288 -8.41 -23.04 1.38
CA CYS A 288 -7.20 -23.64 1.95
C CYS A 288 -6.64 -22.90 3.18
N TYR A 289 -6.95 -21.61 3.35
CA TYR A 289 -6.35 -20.77 4.39
C TYR A 289 -7.39 -19.96 5.14
N ASP A 290 -7.03 -19.53 6.34
CA ASP A 290 -7.82 -18.68 7.24
C ASP A 290 -7.02 -17.48 7.76
N GLY A 291 -7.75 -16.51 8.34
CA GLY A 291 -7.21 -15.36 9.07
C GLY A 291 -6.41 -14.37 8.21
N SER A 292 -5.59 -13.55 8.85
CA SER A 292 -4.88 -12.42 8.20
C SER A 292 -3.94 -12.86 7.08
N PHE A 293 -3.41 -14.09 7.13
CA PHE A 293 -2.62 -14.64 6.03
C PHE A 293 -3.47 -14.87 4.78
N GLN A 294 -4.64 -15.49 4.92
CA GLN A 294 -5.60 -15.65 3.81
C GLN A 294 -6.00 -14.29 3.24
N GLU A 295 -6.38 -13.34 4.11
CA GLU A 295 -6.82 -12.00 3.71
C GLU A 295 -5.74 -11.25 2.93
N LEU A 296 -4.47 -11.37 3.35
CA LEU A 296 -3.34 -10.76 2.65
C LEU A 296 -3.13 -11.36 1.25
N LEU A 297 -3.20 -12.68 1.11
CA LEU A 297 -3.03 -13.34 -0.18
C LEU A 297 -4.15 -12.93 -1.14
N VAL A 298 -5.40 -12.91 -0.67
CA VAL A 298 -6.55 -12.44 -1.46
C VAL A 298 -6.38 -10.97 -1.84
N ALA A 299 -5.92 -10.12 -0.92
CA ALA A 299 -5.67 -8.70 -1.23
C ALA A 299 -4.64 -8.51 -2.34
N ILE A 300 -3.54 -9.28 -2.35
CA ILE A 300 -2.54 -9.26 -3.43
C ILE A 300 -3.18 -9.65 -4.76
N VAL A 301 -3.94 -10.76 -4.79
CA VAL A 301 -4.60 -11.24 -6.01
C VAL A 301 -5.59 -10.21 -6.55
N LEU A 302 -6.43 -9.63 -5.68
CA LEU A 302 -7.41 -8.62 -6.07
C LEU A 302 -6.74 -7.33 -6.56
N CYS A 303 -5.64 -6.90 -5.93
CA CYS A 303 -4.85 -5.75 -6.39
C CYS A 303 -4.22 -5.96 -7.76
N VAL A 304 -3.79 -7.18 -8.08
CA VAL A 304 -3.26 -7.53 -9.40
C VAL A 304 -4.37 -7.54 -10.47
N ARG A 305 -5.57 -8.03 -10.12
CA ARG A 305 -6.71 -8.13 -11.05
C ARG A 305 -7.36 -6.77 -11.35
N ASP A 306 -7.72 -6.03 -10.31
CA ASP A 306 -8.40 -4.74 -10.41
C ASP A 306 -8.21 -3.96 -9.10
N LYS A 307 -7.10 -3.21 -8.99
CA LYS A 307 -6.77 -2.42 -7.80
C LYS A 307 -7.89 -1.42 -7.39
N PRO A 308 -8.52 -0.67 -8.32
CA PRO A 308 -9.68 0.15 -7.97
C PRO A 308 -10.85 -0.67 -7.43
N GLY A 309 -11.14 -1.84 -8.02
CA GLY A 309 -12.17 -2.76 -7.56
C GLY A 309 -11.90 -3.35 -6.18
N TYR A 310 -10.63 -3.62 -5.84
CA TYR A 310 -10.22 -4.02 -4.49
C TYR A 310 -10.58 -2.95 -3.46
N PHE A 311 -10.21 -1.68 -3.69
CA PHE A 311 -10.54 -0.60 -2.76
C PHE A 311 -12.04 -0.31 -2.69
N ALA A 312 -12.78 -0.47 -3.80
CA ALA A 312 -14.24 -0.40 -3.77
C ALA A 312 -14.85 -1.48 -2.88
N TYR A 313 -14.34 -2.72 -2.95
CA TYR A 313 -14.72 -3.79 -2.03
C TYR A 313 -14.38 -3.46 -0.57
N ARG A 314 -13.15 -3.01 -0.30
CA ARG A 314 -12.73 -2.63 1.05
C ARG A 314 -13.59 -1.53 1.66
N LEU A 315 -13.95 -0.51 0.87
CA LEU A 315 -14.86 0.54 1.30
C LEU A 315 -16.26 0.01 1.59
N TYR A 316 -16.79 -0.88 0.74
CA TYR A 316 -18.12 -1.44 0.94
C TYR A 316 -18.18 -2.27 2.22
N SER A 317 -17.23 -3.19 2.41
CA SER A 317 -17.14 -4.00 3.64
C SER A 317 -16.92 -3.15 4.88
N ALA A 318 -16.13 -2.08 4.79
CA ALA A 318 -15.92 -1.14 5.88
C ALA A 318 -17.16 -0.30 6.23
N ILE A 319 -18.14 -0.19 5.35
CA ILE A 319 -19.37 0.56 5.60
C ILE A 319 -20.51 -0.38 6.05
N HIS A 320 -20.63 -1.55 5.43
CA HIS A 320 -21.81 -2.41 5.57
C HIS A 320 -21.58 -3.64 6.46
N ASP A 321 -20.49 -4.38 6.26
CA ASP A 321 -20.38 -5.75 6.79
C ASP A 321 -20.14 -5.78 8.31
N PHE A 322 -19.46 -4.77 8.82
CA PHE A 322 -19.00 -4.73 10.22
C PHE A 322 -19.41 -3.44 10.96
N GLY A 323 -20.32 -2.67 10.37
CA GLY A 323 -20.61 -1.30 10.77
C GLY A 323 -19.53 -0.32 10.29
N PHE A 324 -19.83 0.98 10.39
CA PHE A 324 -19.01 2.02 9.77
C PHE A 324 -17.60 2.12 10.39
N HIS A 325 -16.62 1.46 9.77
CA HIS A 325 -15.22 1.42 10.18
C HIS A 325 -14.48 2.69 9.73
N ASN A 326 -14.64 3.74 10.54
CA ASN A 326 -14.06 5.06 10.29
C ASN A 326 -12.59 5.03 9.85
N LYS A 327 -11.72 4.28 10.54
CA LYS A 327 -10.28 4.20 10.21
C LYS A 327 -10.03 3.72 8.77
N THR A 328 -10.66 2.63 8.35
CA THR A 328 -10.49 2.08 6.99
C THR A 328 -11.05 3.03 5.94
N VAL A 329 -12.24 3.60 6.18
CA VAL A 329 -12.87 4.58 5.26
C VAL A 329 -11.97 5.81 5.10
N ILE A 330 -11.51 6.41 6.19
CA ILE A 330 -10.63 7.58 6.20
C ILE A 330 -9.32 7.26 5.45
N ARG A 331 -8.67 6.15 5.81
CA ARG A 331 -7.40 5.73 5.20
C ARG A 331 -7.50 5.60 3.69
N ILE A 332 -8.51 4.88 3.20
CA ILE A 332 -8.67 4.66 1.76
C ILE A 332 -8.99 5.97 1.05
N LEU A 333 -9.91 6.78 1.58
CA LEU A 333 -10.30 8.04 0.95
C LEU A 333 -9.13 9.02 0.86
N ILE A 334 -8.33 9.17 1.92
CA ILE A 334 -7.15 10.04 1.90
C ILE A 334 -6.10 9.49 0.95
N ALA A 335 -5.68 8.23 1.13
CA ALA A 335 -4.58 7.64 0.37
C ALA A 335 -4.86 7.52 -1.14
N ARG A 336 -6.14 7.45 -1.55
CA ARG A 336 -6.52 7.30 -2.97
C ARG A 336 -7.09 8.57 -3.61
N SER A 337 -7.35 9.63 -2.82
CA SER A 337 -8.00 10.88 -3.26
C SER A 337 -7.39 11.50 -4.52
N GLU A 338 -6.07 11.48 -4.64
CA GLU A 338 -5.32 12.10 -5.75
C GLU A 338 -4.71 11.06 -6.71
N ILE A 339 -5.12 9.79 -6.61
CA ILE A 339 -4.58 8.69 -7.43
C ILE A 339 -5.65 8.14 -8.37
N ASP A 340 -6.68 7.50 -7.82
CA ASP A 340 -7.69 6.79 -8.61
C ASP A 340 -9.05 6.70 -7.91
N LEU A 341 -9.32 7.58 -6.92
CA LEU A 341 -10.62 7.60 -6.23
C LEU A 341 -11.80 7.74 -7.20
N MET A 342 -11.63 8.43 -8.32
CA MET A 342 -12.64 8.47 -9.38
C MET A 342 -13.01 7.07 -9.89
N THR A 343 -12.01 6.27 -10.26
CA THR A 343 -12.20 4.90 -10.74
C THR A 343 -12.72 3.98 -9.65
N ILE A 344 -12.27 4.15 -8.40
CA ILE A 344 -12.79 3.39 -7.25
C ILE A 344 -14.29 3.61 -7.08
N ARG A 345 -14.76 4.86 -7.16
CA ARG A 345 -16.19 5.20 -7.05
C ARG A 345 -17.01 4.59 -8.19
N GLN A 346 -16.48 4.61 -9.40
CA GLN A 346 -17.10 3.94 -10.54
C GLN A 346 -17.24 2.43 -10.27
N ARG A 347 -16.16 1.74 -9.86
CA ARG A 347 -16.20 0.31 -9.52
C ARG A 347 -17.17 0.01 -8.38
N TYR A 348 -17.24 0.88 -7.39
CA TYR A 348 -18.17 0.76 -6.27
C TYR A 348 -19.62 0.78 -6.77
N LYS A 349 -19.99 1.78 -7.58
CA LYS A 349 -21.32 1.92 -8.15
C LYS A 349 -21.67 0.75 -9.09
N GLU A 350 -20.75 0.36 -9.97
CA GLU A 350 -20.91 -0.79 -10.87
C GLU A 350 -21.21 -2.08 -10.11
N ARG A 351 -20.55 -2.30 -8.96
CA ARG A 351 -20.66 -3.54 -8.20
C ARG A 351 -21.84 -3.57 -7.23
N TYR A 352 -22.18 -2.45 -6.59
CA TYR A 352 -23.14 -2.41 -5.49
C TYR A 352 -24.42 -1.62 -5.80
N GLY A 353 -24.51 -0.97 -6.97
CA GLY A 353 -25.69 -0.27 -7.44
C GLY A 353 -25.96 1.09 -6.79
N LYS A 354 -25.33 1.39 -5.65
CA LYS A 354 -25.34 2.69 -4.97
C LYS A 354 -23.97 3.37 -5.08
N SER A 355 -23.96 4.70 -5.13
CA SER A 355 -22.70 5.44 -5.13
C SER A 355 -22.06 5.42 -3.74
N LEU A 356 -20.74 5.53 -3.69
CA LEU A 356 -20.01 5.65 -2.43
C LEU A 356 -20.48 6.90 -1.64
N PHE A 357 -20.79 7.98 -2.36
CA PHE A 357 -21.37 9.19 -1.79
C PHE A 357 -22.69 8.92 -1.06
N HIS A 358 -23.60 8.16 -1.68
CA HIS A 358 -24.87 7.78 -1.07
C HIS A 358 -24.65 7.08 0.27
N ASP A 359 -23.77 6.09 0.30
CA ASP A 359 -23.58 5.28 1.50
C ASP A 359 -22.84 6.07 2.60
N ILE A 360 -21.85 6.91 2.27
CA ILE A 360 -21.22 7.82 3.26
C ILE A 360 -22.27 8.76 3.87
N LYS A 361 -23.14 9.36 3.05
CA LYS A 361 -24.20 10.25 3.52
C LYS A 361 -25.23 9.55 4.40
N HIS A 362 -25.46 8.25 4.16
CA HIS A 362 -26.39 7.48 4.97
C HIS A 362 -25.83 7.13 6.37
N PHE A 363 -24.53 6.84 6.46
CA PHE A 363 -23.92 6.30 7.68
C PHE A 363 -23.07 7.29 8.49
N ALA A 364 -22.53 8.35 7.87
CA ALA A 364 -21.78 9.39 8.58
C ALA A 364 -22.68 10.59 8.93
N SER A 365 -22.24 11.43 9.87
CA SER A 365 -22.95 12.69 10.18
C SER A 365 -22.02 13.88 10.45
N GLY A 366 -22.57 15.09 10.31
CA GLY A 366 -21.94 16.33 10.74
C GLY A 366 -20.71 16.73 9.92
N HIS A 367 -19.73 17.38 10.56
CA HIS A 367 -18.52 17.85 9.85
C HIS A 367 -17.64 16.70 9.33
N TYR A 368 -17.73 15.53 9.96
CA TYR A 368 -17.03 14.34 9.48
C TYR A 368 -17.61 13.86 8.15
N GLU A 369 -18.94 13.71 8.07
CA GLU A 369 -19.66 13.42 6.81
C GLU A 369 -19.32 14.46 5.73
N LYS A 370 -19.47 15.76 6.03
CA LYS A 370 -19.16 16.84 5.08
C LYS A 370 -17.73 16.72 4.53
N ALA A 371 -16.75 16.43 5.38
CA ALA A 371 -15.36 16.25 4.95
C ALA A 371 -15.18 15.05 4.02
N LEU A 372 -15.77 13.89 4.35
CA LEU A 372 -15.69 12.70 3.51
C LEU A 372 -16.37 12.91 2.15
N LEU A 373 -17.55 13.53 2.15
CA LEU A 373 -18.29 13.85 0.93
C LEU A 373 -17.53 14.85 0.05
N ALA A 374 -16.85 15.83 0.65
CA ALA A 374 -16.01 16.78 -0.08
C ALA A 374 -14.78 16.11 -0.74
N ILE A 375 -14.19 15.09 -0.11
CA ILE A 375 -13.14 14.26 -0.76
C ILE A 375 -13.75 13.44 -1.92
N CYS A 376 -15.00 12.99 -1.78
CA CYS A 376 -15.71 12.20 -2.79
C CYS A 376 -16.40 13.03 -3.88
N ALA A 377 -16.22 14.37 -3.93
CA ALA A 377 -17.16 15.33 -4.52
C ALA A 377 -17.60 15.11 -5.99
N GLY A 378 -16.88 14.33 -6.81
CA GLY A 378 -17.31 14.01 -8.18
C GLY A 378 -18.48 13.02 -8.32
N ASP A 379 -19.16 12.64 -7.22
CA ASP A 379 -20.33 11.74 -7.19
C ASP A 379 -21.66 12.50 -6.90
N ALA A 380 -21.59 13.81 -6.67
CA ALA A 380 -22.76 14.61 -6.30
C ALA A 380 -23.80 14.68 -7.45
N ASP A 381 -23.32 14.61 -8.70
CA ASP A 381 -24.17 14.64 -9.90
C ASP A 381 -24.90 13.32 -10.17
N ASP A 382 -24.53 12.25 -9.44
CA ASP A 382 -25.13 10.91 -9.51
C ASP A 382 -26.24 10.70 -8.47
N TYR A 383 -26.61 11.74 -7.71
CA TYR A 383 -27.58 11.72 -6.62
C TYR A 383 -29.01 12.01 -7.06
#